data_AF-A0A8D8AAG4-F1
#
_entry.id   AF-A0A8D8AAG4-F1
#
_cell.length_a   1.000
_cell.length_b   1.000
_cell.length_c   1.000
_cell.angle_alpha   90.00
_cell.angle_beta   90.00
_cell.angle_gamma   90.00
#
_symmetry.space_group_name_H-M   'P 1'
#
loop_
_entity.id
_entity.type
_entity.pdbx_description
1 polymer ?
#
loop_
_entity_poly.entity_id
_entity_poly.type
_entity_poly.pdbx_seq_one_letter_code
_entity_poly.pdbx_strand_id
1 'polypeptide(L)'
;STLSRFKDLSLSGLQSVNESALQNSDNPAKDSGNESESEIELAGYRRIRTVGQGSFGIAVLYERLAEGQLVVMKQINLSDLTRSERDLAMNEVEVFSKLHHPNIISYLG
;
A
#
# COMPACT_ATOMS: atom_id res chain seq x y z
N SER A 1 -22.13 -2.83 -1.01
CA SER A 1 -21.64 -4.11 -0.48
C SER A 1 -20.18 -4.28 -0.90
N THR A 2 -19.29 -4.49 0.07
CA THR A 2 -17.82 -4.56 -0.02
C THR A 2 -17.26 -5.44 -1.14
N LEU A 3 -18.06 -6.37 -1.68
CA LEU A 3 -17.69 -7.20 -2.83
C LEU A 3 -17.51 -6.45 -4.16
N SER A 4 -18.09 -5.26 -4.33
CA SER A 4 -18.04 -4.57 -5.63
C SER A 4 -16.68 -3.94 -5.95
N ARG A 5 -15.81 -3.73 -4.95
CA ARG A 5 -14.48 -3.09 -5.10
C ARG A 5 -13.36 -4.05 -5.50
N PHE A 6 -13.57 -5.36 -5.39
CA PHE A 6 -12.55 -6.37 -5.67
C PHE A 6 -12.48 -6.81 -7.14
N LYS A 7 -13.39 -6.33 -7.99
CA LYS A 7 -13.44 -6.74 -9.41
C LYS A 7 -12.31 -6.17 -10.26
N ASP A 8 -11.63 -5.12 -9.80
CA ASP A 8 -10.58 -4.42 -10.55
C ASP A 8 -9.15 -4.91 -10.21
N LEU A 9 -8.99 -5.89 -9.32
CA LEU A 9 -7.70 -6.54 -9.04
C LEU A 9 -7.53 -7.87 -9.79
N SER A 10 -7.97 -7.93 -11.05
CA SER A 10 -7.65 -9.05 -11.94
C SER A 10 -6.15 -9.03 -12.29
N LEU A 11 -5.39 -9.90 -11.61
CA LEU A 11 -3.97 -10.24 -11.83
C LEU A 11 -3.76 -11.01 -13.16
N SER A 12 -4.23 -10.47 -14.28
CA SER A 12 -4.17 -11.14 -15.59
C SER A 12 -3.31 -10.42 -16.64
N GLY A 13 -2.39 -9.54 -16.23
CA GLY A 13 -1.76 -8.56 -17.13
C GLY A 13 -0.23 -8.53 -17.20
N LEU A 14 0.49 -9.62 -16.92
CA LEU A 14 1.94 -9.66 -17.15
C LEU A 14 2.34 -10.89 -17.98
N GLN A 15 2.22 -10.74 -19.29
CA GLN A 15 3.00 -11.52 -20.26
C GLN A 15 4.14 -10.64 -20.80
N SER A 16 5.31 -11.26 -20.85
CA SER A 16 6.58 -10.80 -21.42
C SER A 16 6.45 -9.99 -22.71
N VAL A 17 7.19 -8.88 -22.81
CA VAL A 17 7.59 -8.30 -24.10
C VAL A 17 9.04 -7.79 -24.01
N ASN A 18 9.80 -8.20 -25.03
CA ASN A 18 11.24 -8.02 -25.22
C ASN A 18 11.70 -6.56 -25.43
N GLU A 19 13.01 -6.39 -25.24
CA GLU A 19 13.85 -5.25 -25.59
C GLU A 19 13.67 -4.75 -27.04
N SER A 20 13.70 -3.42 -27.21
CA SER A 20 14.51 -2.64 -28.19
C SER A 20 13.80 -1.34 -28.60
N ALA A 21 14.26 -0.18 -28.10
CA ALA A 21 14.31 1.10 -28.84
C ALA A 21 14.83 2.23 -27.94
N LEU A 22 16.05 2.70 -28.23
CA LEU A 22 16.54 4.02 -27.84
C LEU A 22 15.92 5.08 -28.75
N GLN A 23 15.31 6.14 -28.18
CA GLN A 23 15.68 7.57 -28.39
C GLN A 23 14.54 8.55 -28.03
N ASN A 24 14.87 9.38 -27.02
CA ASN A 24 14.69 10.83 -26.87
C ASN A 24 13.31 11.54 -26.81
N SER A 25 13.30 12.44 -25.80
CA SER A 25 12.75 13.81 -25.75
C SER A 25 11.23 14.01 -25.86
N ASP A 26 10.58 14.33 -24.73
CA ASP A 26 10.01 15.66 -24.42
C ASP A 26 8.94 15.57 -23.31
N ASN A 27 9.24 16.16 -22.14
CA ASN A 27 8.24 16.65 -21.16
C ASN A 27 7.77 18.04 -21.62
N PRO A 28 6.64 18.66 -21.17
CA PRO A 28 5.91 18.43 -19.91
C PRO A 28 4.35 18.63 -19.93
N ALA A 29 3.63 18.12 -18.93
CA ALA A 29 2.47 18.76 -18.26
C ALA A 29 1.90 17.83 -17.15
N LYS A 30 2.19 18.11 -15.87
CA LYS A 30 1.26 18.68 -14.88
C LYS A 30 -0.08 17.92 -14.72
N ASP A 31 -0.18 17.14 -13.65
CA ASP A 31 -1.36 17.20 -12.79
C ASP A 31 -0.91 17.25 -11.32
N SER A 32 -1.64 18.07 -10.57
CA SER A 32 -1.24 18.72 -9.34
C SER A 32 -2.11 18.17 -8.22
N GLY A 33 -1.50 17.57 -7.22
CA GLY A 33 -2.17 17.09 -6.01
C GLY A 33 -1.19 17.10 -4.86
N ASN A 34 -0.93 18.31 -4.34
CA ASN A 34 -0.03 18.57 -3.23
C ASN A 34 -0.74 18.23 -1.91
N GLU A 35 -0.48 17.07 -1.35
CA GLU A 35 -0.68 16.81 0.08
C GLU A 35 0.64 16.26 0.61
N SER A 36 1.41 17.12 1.27
CA SER A 36 2.66 16.75 1.94
C SER A 36 2.33 15.93 3.18
N GLU A 37 1.82 14.72 2.98
CA GLU A 37 1.82 13.68 4.00
C GLU A 37 3.29 13.35 4.26
N SER A 38 3.71 13.47 5.52
CA SER A 38 5.07 13.18 5.94
C SER A 38 5.51 11.84 5.37
N GLU A 39 6.39 11.87 4.37
CA GLU A 39 6.90 10.66 3.74
C GLU A 39 7.74 9.93 4.78
N ILE A 40 7.19 8.86 5.34
CA ILE A 40 7.92 8.03 6.29
C ILE A 40 9.00 7.30 5.49
N GLU A 41 10.23 7.81 5.58
CA GLU A 41 11.41 7.12 5.12
C GLU A 41 11.66 5.91 6.03
N LEU A 42 11.44 4.71 5.49
CA LEU A 42 11.63 3.47 6.21
C LEU A 42 12.86 2.73 5.64
N ALA A 43 13.89 2.56 6.48
CA ALA A 43 15.12 1.92 6.08
C ALA A 43 14.87 0.51 5.50
N GLY A 44 15.44 0.22 4.34
CA GLY A 44 15.25 -1.06 3.66
C GLY A 44 13.94 -1.20 2.89
N TYR A 45 13.12 -0.15 2.82
CA TYR A 45 11.89 -0.13 2.04
C TYR A 45 11.86 1.08 1.09
N ARG A 46 11.33 0.85 -0.11
CA ARG A 46 11.08 1.90 -1.11
C ARG A 46 9.57 2.10 -1.23
N ARG A 47 9.11 3.32 -0.98
CA ARG A 47 7.72 3.71 -1.22
C ARG A 47 7.44 3.68 -2.72
N ILE A 48 6.31 3.10 -3.12
CA ILE A 48 5.87 3.06 -4.52
C ILE A 48 4.70 4.01 -4.71
N ARG A 49 3.55 3.74 -4.07
CA ARG A 49 2.34 4.56 -4.21
C ARG A 49 1.31 4.26 -3.13
N THR A 50 0.40 5.19 -2.91
CA THR A 50 -0.80 4.93 -2.12
C THR A 50 -1.73 3.96 -2.89
N VAL A 51 -2.24 2.94 -2.20
CA VAL A 51 -3.19 1.95 -2.73
C VAL A 51 -4.59 2.09 -2.16
N GLY A 52 -4.74 2.80 -1.04
CA GLY A 52 -6.04 3.10 -0.46
C GLY A 52 -5.96 4.15 0.64
N GLN A 53 -7.08 4.84 0.84
CA GLN A 53 -7.26 5.83 1.90
C GLN A 53 -8.68 5.67 2.46
N GLY A 54 -8.81 5.79 3.77
CA GLY A 54 -10.09 5.69 4.47
C GLY A 54 -10.04 6.35 5.84
N SER A 55 -11.12 6.19 6.61
CA SER A 55 -11.26 6.80 7.95
C SER A 55 -10.16 6.41 8.93
N PHE A 56 -9.58 5.21 8.77
CA PHE A 56 -8.52 4.70 9.63
C PHE A 56 -7.11 5.09 9.19
N GLY A 57 -6.97 5.81 8.08
CA GLY A 57 -5.68 6.20 7.51
C GLY A 57 -5.43 5.62 6.12
N ILE A 58 -4.17 5.33 5.82
CA ILE A 58 -3.67 5.21 4.45
C ILE A 58 -2.94 3.90 4.27
N ALA A 59 -3.24 3.19 3.19
CA ALA A 59 -2.53 2.00 2.77
C ALA A 59 -1.57 2.39 1.65
N VAL A 60 -0.28 2.16 1.87
CA VAL A 60 0.79 2.51 0.92
C VAL A 60 1.53 1.24 0.53
N LEU A 61 1.74 1.06 -0.78
CA LEU A 61 2.55 0.00 -1.35
C LEU A 61 4.03 0.37 -1.26
N TYR A 62 4.81 -0.54 -0.70
CA TYR A 62 6.26 -0.50 -0.60
C TYR A 62 6.88 -1.72 -1.26
N GLU A 63 8.14 -1.60 -1.60
CA GLU A 63 9.02 -2.69 -1.97
C GLU A 63 10.10 -2.86 -0.90
N ARG A 64 10.24 -4.09 -0.38
CA ARG A 64 11.31 -4.45 0.54
C ARG A 64 12.60 -4.67 -0.24
N LEU A 65 13.59 -3.80 -0.03
CA LEU A 65 14.84 -3.76 -0.81
C LEU A 65 15.70 -5.01 -0.62
N ALA A 66 15.50 -5.78 0.45
CA ALA A 66 16.25 -7.00 0.71
C ALA A 66 15.98 -8.12 -0.32
N GLU A 67 14.74 -8.22 -0.80
CA GLU A 67 14.28 -9.35 -1.63
C GLU A 67 13.34 -8.95 -2.79
N GLY A 68 13.06 -7.65 -2.95
CA GLY A 68 12.17 -7.13 -3.98
C GLY A 68 10.68 -7.42 -3.74
N GLN A 69 10.31 -7.91 -2.56
CA GLN A 69 8.93 -8.26 -2.25
C GLN A 69 8.07 -6.99 -2.07
N LEU A 70 6.90 -7.01 -2.69
CA LEU A 70 5.88 -5.97 -2.52
C LEU A 70 5.08 -6.19 -1.23
N VAL A 71 4.96 -5.15 -0.42
CA VAL A 71 4.22 -5.16 0.84
C VAL A 71 3.35 -3.91 0.97
N VAL A 72 2.21 -4.03 1.64
CA VAL A 72 1.35 -2.88 1.95
C VAL A 72 1.50 -2.53 3.42
N MET A 73 1.80 -1.27 3.70
CA MET A 73 1.86 -0.73 5.07
C MET A 73 0.65 0.17 5.30
N LYS A 74 -0.12 -0.13 6.35
CA LYS A 74 -1.25 0.68 6.79
C LYS A 74 -0.74 1.71 7.81
N GLN A 75 -0.75 2.98 7.43
CA GLN A 75 -0.37 4.10 8.28
C GLN A 75 -1.62 4.63 8.98
N ILE A 76 -1.57 4.69 10.31
CA ILE A 76 -2.66 5.13 11.17
C ILE A 76 -2.16 6.28 12.04
N ASN A 77 -2.82 7.44 12.01
CA ASN A 77 -2.48 8.53 12.91
C ASN A 77 -3.06 8.26 14.30
N LEU A 78 -2.23 7.78 15.23
CA LEU A 78 -2.65 7.45 16.59
C LEU A 78 -2.92 8.68 17.48
N SER A 79 -2.49 9.87 17.06
CA SER A 79 -2.68 11.11 17.82
C SER A 79 -4.13 11.61 17.78
N ASP A 80 -4.82 11.33 16.67
CA ASP A 80 -6.20 11.78 16.44
C ASP A 80 -7.24 10.78 16.97
N LEU A 81 -6.79 9.61 17.44
CA LEU A 81 -7.67 8.55 17.93
C LEU A 81 -8.07 8.76 19.39
N THR A 82 -9.36 8.60 19.68
CA THR A 82 -9.86 8.38 21.03
C THR A 82 -9.32 7.06 21.60
N ARG A 83 -9.43 6.87 22.93
CA ARG A 83 -9.05 5.59 23.57
C ARG A 83 -9.77 4.39 22.95
N SER A 84 -11.08 4.53 22.70
CA SER A 84 -11.89 3.47 22.10
C SER A 84 -11.42 3.12 20.69
N GLU A 85 -11.10 4.11 19.85
CA GLU A 85 -10.60 3.87 18.49
C GLU A 85 -9.20 3.26 18.48
N ARG A 86 -8.36 3.64 19.44
CA ARG A 86 -7.06 2.98 19.64
C ARG A 86 -7.24 1.51 20.02
N ASP A 87 -8.17 1.20 20.91
CA ASP A 87 -8.47 -0.19 21.30
C ASP A 87 -8.98 -1.01 20.09
N LEU A 88 -9.82 -0.41 19.25
CA LEU A 88 -10.26 -1.02 17.99
C LEU A 88 -9.09 -1.26 17.02
N ALA A 89 -8.17 -0.30 16.88
CA ALA A 89 -6.98 -0.45 16.04
C ALA A 89 -6.05 -1.56 16.55
N MET A 90 -5.87 -1.67 17.87
CA MET A 90 -5.08 -2.75 18.47
C MET A 90 -5.73 -4.11 18.28
N ASN A 91 -7.06 -4.20 18.43
CA ASN A 91 -7.80 -5.42 18.17
C ASN A 91 -7.72 -5.85 16.69
N GLU A 92 -7.71 -4.90 15.75
CA GLU A 92 -7.49 -5.19 14.33
C GLU A 92 -6.14 -5.90 14.11
N VAL A 93 -5.06 -5.38 14.69
CA VAL A 93 -3.71 -6.00 14.63
C VAL A 93 -3.72 -7.38 15.26
N GLU A 94 -4.33 -7.53 16.44
CA GLU A 94 -4.40 -8.81 17.14
C GLU A 94 -5.12 -9.88 16.30
N VAL A 95 -6.28 -9.53 15.72
CA VAL A 95 -7.04 -10.45 14.88
C VAL A 95 -6.25 -10.81 13.63
N PHE A 96 -5.72 -9.83 12.89
CA PHE A 96 -4.95 -10.10 11.66
C PHE A 96 -3.71 -10.94 11.91
N SER A 97 -3.01 -10.73 13.03
CA SER A 97 -1.82 -11.53 13.38
C SER A 97 -2.13 -13.02 13.60
N LYS A 98 -3.38 -13.38 13.88
CA LYS A 98 -3.81 -14.77 14.09
C LYS A 98 -4.29 -15.45 12.81
N LEU A 99 -4.54 -14.70 11.73
CA LEU A 99 -5.09 -15.23 10.49
C LEU A 99 -3.98 -15.73 9.55
N HIS A 100 -3.84 -17.05 9.47
CA HIS A 100 -2.91 -17.73 8.58
C HIS A 100 -3.68 -18.66 7.64
N HIS A 101 -3.96 -18.19 6.44
CA HIS A 101 -4.74 -18.94 5.46
C HIS A 101 -4.36 -18.54 4.03
N PRO A 102 -4.32 -19.48 3.05
CA PRO A 102 -3.94 -19.17 1.67
C PRO A 102 -4.80 -18.08 0.99
N ASN A 103 -6.04 -17.90 1.44
CA ASN A 103 -6.98 -16.91 0.89
C ASN A 103 -7.13 -15.65 1.78
N ILE A 104 -6.29 -15.49 2.79
CA ILE A 104 -6.26 -14.29 3.65
C ILE A 104 -4.87 -13.67 3.51
N ILE A 105 -4.83 -12.34 3.34
CA ILE A 105 -3.56 -11.61 3.24
C ILE A 105 -2.76 -11.82 4.52
N SER A 106 -1.52 -12.26 4.37
CA SER A 106 -0.62 -12.52 5.50
C SER A 106 -0.18 -11.22 6.17
N TYR A 107 -0.20 -11.22 7.50
CA TYR A 107 0.38 -10.17 8.32
C TYR A 107 1.89 -10.41 8.49
N LEU A 108 2.72 -9.38 8.28
CA LEU A 108 4.19 -9.52 8.23
C LEU A 108 4.94 -8.97 9.47
N GLY A 109 4.22 -8.40 10.45
CA GLY A 109 4.82 -7.87 11.68
C GLY A 109 5.10 -6.39 11.59
#